data_AF-A0A954WDQ6-F1
#
_entry.id   AF-A0A954WDQ6-F1
#
_cell.length_a   1.000
_cell.length_b   1.000
_cell.length_c   1.000
_cell.angle_alpha   90.00
_cell.angle_beta   90.00
_cell.angle_gamma   90.00
#
_symmetry.space_group_name_H-M   'P 1'
#
loop_
_entity.id
_entity.type
_entity.pdbx_description
1 polymer ?
#
loop_
_entity_poly.entity_id
_entity_poly.type
_entity_poly.pdbx_seq_one_letter_code
_entity_poly.pdbx_strand_id
1 'polypeptide(L)'
;MAEFIESSLGLWPWLAQLIAAAIKSALIINVVAVGALLFIWMERKVSGRIQDRLGPTRVGGAFGWLQTLADGIKLIAKEDITPGEADRFLFKIAPYVSFTASYAAYLALPFADGWVANQVNTAVFFVLAVLGLEVFGVILAGYGSGSKWSLFGAMREAAQVVSYEVPLGMCVVVPVLICGTMNLVT
;
A
#
# COMPACT_ATOMS: atom_id res chain seq x y z
N MET A 1 16.81 -7.97 -15.66
CA MET A 1 15.91 -7.13 -16.49
C MET A 1 16.64 -5.93 -17.08
N ALA A 2 17.29 -5.07 -16.27
CA ALA A 2 18.06 -3.94 -16.80
C ALA A 2 19.18 -4.39 -17.78
N GLU A 3 19.97 -5.39 -17.40
CA GLU A 3 21.02 -5.98 -18.26
C GLU A 3 20.46 -6.62 -19.54
N PHE A 4 19.25 -7.20 -19.47
CA PHE A 4 18.56 -7.75 -20.64
C PHE A 4 18.12 -6.63 -21.60
N ILE A 5 17.60 -5.52 -21.07
CA ILE A 5 17.20 -4.34 -21.85
C ILE A 5 18.43 -3.68 -22.49
N GLU A 6 19.52 -3.56 -21.74
CA GLU A 6 20.80 -3.03 -22.24
C GLU A 6 21.35 -3.88 -23.39
N SER A 7 21.43 -5.20 -23.20
CA SER A 7 21.96 -6.12 -24.22
C SER A 7 21.05 -6.28 -25.45
N SER A 8 19.72 -6.19 -25.28
CA SER A 8 18.77 -6.39 -26.38
C SER A 8 18.53 -5.13 -27.21
N LEU A 9 18.55 -3.95 -26.58
CA LEU A 9 18.19 -2.67 -27.21
C LEU A 9 19.39 -1.73 -27.40
N GLY A 10 20.59 -2.07 -26.91
CA GLY A 10 21.79 -1.26 -27.03
C GLY A 10 21.67 0.12 -26.36
N LEU A 11 20.79 0.24 -25.37
CA LEU A 11 20.52 1.50 -24.68
C LEU A 11 21.63 1.82 -23.67
N TRP A 12 21.77 3.10 -23.35
CA TRP A 12 22.68 3.54 -22.28
C TRP A 12 22.29 2.92 -20.93
N PRO A 13 23.26 2.56 -20.06
CA PRO A 13 22.98 1.82 -18.83
C PRO A 13 21.96 2.48 -17.91
N TRP A 14 22.03 3.81 -17.76
CA TRP A 14 21.09 4.56 -16.91
C TRP A 14 19.66 4.55 -17.47
N LEU A 15 19.50 4.55 -18.80
CA LEU A 15 18.19 4.52 -19.45
C LEU A 15 17.57 3.12 -19.34
N ALA A 16 18.37 2.07 -19.52
CA ALA A 16 17.94 0.69 -19.32
C ALA A 16 17.48 0.43 -17.87
N GLN A 17 18.20 0.98 -16.88
CA GLN A 17 17.79 0.92 -15.48
C GLN A 17 16.50 1.68 -15.19
N LEU A 18 16.32 2.87 -15.76
CA LEU A 18 15.11 3.68 -15.58
C LEU A 18 13.88 2.97 -16.17
N ILE A 19 14.00 2.40 -17.36
CA ILE A 19 12.93 1.61 -18.00
C ILE A 19 12.61 0.37 -17.16
N ALA A 20 13.62 -0.37 -16.70
CA ALA A 20 13.41 -1.54 -15.85
C ALA A 20 12.70 -1.17 -14.53
N ALA A 21 13.08 -0.05 -13.91
CA ALA A 21 12.43 0.45 -12.70
C ALA A 21 10.98 0.85 -12.96
N ALA A 22 10.69 1.53 -14.07
CA ALA A 22 9.34 1.91 -14.46
C ALA A 22 8.43 0.70 -14.74
N ILE A 23 8.95 -0.35 -15.39
CA ILE A 23 8.21 -1.60 -15.62
C ILE A 23 7.90 -2.27 -14.28
N LYS A 24 8.91 -2.43 -13.41
CA LYS A 24 8.72 -3.04 -12.09
C LYS A 24 7.71 -2.26 -11.24
N SER A 25 7.79 -0.93 -11.21
CA SER A 25 6.86 -0.11 -10.45
C SER A 25 5.43 -0.20 -11.01
N ALA A 26 5.27 -0.16 -12.33
CA ALA A 26 3.96 -0.34 -12.97
C ALA A 26 3.34 -1.69 -12.64
N LEU A 27 4.14 -2.77 -12.61
CA LEU A 27 3.66 -4.10 -12.22
C LEU A 27 3.20 -4.13 -10.76
N ILE A 28 3.98 -3.59 -9.82
CA ILE A 28 3.60 -3.55 -8.40
C ILE A 28 2.33 -2.72 -8.20
N ILE A 29 2.24 -1.54 -8.82
CA ILE A 29 1.03 -0.70 -8.76
C ILE A 29 -0.19 -1.47 -9.25
N ASN A 30 -0.07 -2.24 -10.34
CA ASN A 30 -1.16 -3.06 -10.84
C ASN A 30 -1.54 -4.18 -9.88
N VAL A 31 -0.56 -4.86 -9.26
CA VAL A 31 -0.84 -5.89 -8.25
C VAL A 31 -1.60 -5.30 -7.06
N VAL A 32 -1.16 -4.14 -6.55
CA VAL A 32 -1.83 -3.45 -5.44
C VAL A 32 -3.23 -2.98 -5.84
N ALA A 33 -3.39 -2.35 -7.00
CA ALA A 33 -4.67 -1.81 -7.46
C ALA A 33 -5.70 -2.91 -7.76
N VAL A 34 -5.32 -3.94 -8.53
CA VAL A 34 -6.20 -5.08 -8.83
C VAL A 34 -6.49 -5.87 -7.56
N GLY A 35 -5.48 -6.07 -6.71
CA GLY A 35 -5.63 -6.68 -5.39
C GLY A 35 -6.67 -5.95 -4.55
N ALA A 36 -6.58 -4.62 -4.43
CA ALA A 36 -7.55 -3.81 -3.69
C ALA A 36 -8.98 -3.96 -4.23
N LEU A 37 -9.16 -3.94 -5.56
CA LEU A 37 -10.48 -4.15 -6.18
C LEU A 37 -11.07 -5.53 -5.85
N LEU A 38 -10.24 -6.57 -5.81
CA LEU A 38 -10.65 -7.92 -5.45
C LEU A 38 -10.93 -8.06 -3.95
N PHE A 39 -10.04 -7.55 -3.09
CA PHE A 39 -10.18 -7.63 -1.64
C PHE A 39 -11.41 -6.89 -1.13
N ILE A 40 -11.73 -5.70 -1.67
CA ILE A 40 -12.95 -4.96 -1.32
C ILE A 40 -14.20 -5.75 -1.72
N TRP A 41 -14.19 -6.38 -2.90
CA TRP A 41 -15.32 -7.20 -3.35
C TRP A 41 -15.47 -8.46 -2.47
N MET A 42 -14.35 -9.14 -2.17
CA MET A 42 -14.33 -10.33 -1.33
C MET A 42 -14.77 -10.03 0.10
N GLU A 43 -14.28 -8.94 0.71
CA GLU A 43 -14.68 -8.49 2.05
C GLU A 43 -16.20 -8.39 2.13
N ARG A 44 -16.85 -7.67 1.21
CA ARG A 44 -18.31 -7.52 1.22
C ARG A 44 -19.05 -8.85 1.03
N LYS A 45 -18.53 -9.77 0.19
CA LYS A 45 -19.10 -11.11 -0.04
C LYS A 45 -18.97 -11.99 1.20
N VAL A 46 -17.80 -12.02 1.81
CA VAL A 46 -17.48 -12.86 2.97
C VAL A 46 -18.19 -12.34 4.21
N SER A 47 -18.09 -11.04 4.50
CA SER A 47 -18.80 -10.38 5.61
C SER A 47 -20.32 -10.56 5.49
N GLY A 48 -20.87 -10.52 4.27
CA GLY A 48 -22.28 -10.83 4.03
C GLY A 48 -22.64 -12.26 4.43
N ARG A 49 -21.87 -13.25 3.97
CA ARG A 49 -22.12 -14.67 4.30
C ARG A 49 -22.00 -14.96 5.80
N ILE A 50 -21.05 -14.32 6.49
CA ILE A 50 -20.91 -14.44 7.95
C ILE A 50 -22.17 -13.92 8.67
N GLN A 51 -22.77 -12.86 8.14
CA GLN A 51 -23.97 -12.22 8.70
C GLN A 51 -25.29 -12.83 8.18
N ASP A 52 -25.24 -13.97 7.49
CA ASP A 52 -26.39 -14.59 6.83
C ASP A 52 -27.16 -13.65 5.88
N ARG A 53 -26.42 -12.76 5.19
CA ARG A 53 -26.97 -11.90 4.14
C ARG A 53 -26.20 -12.03 2.82
N LEU A 54 -26.90 -11.82 1.72
CA LEU A 54 -26.25 -11.80 0.41
C LEU A 54 -25.39 -10.55 0.27
N GLY A 55 -24.11 -10.73 -0.07
CA GLY A 55 -23.23 -9.66 -0.51
C GLY A 55 -23.63 -9.08 -1.89
N PRO A 56 -22.71 -8.44 -2.62
CA PRO A 56 -22.98 -7.92 -3.96
C PRO A 56 -23.46 -9.02 -4.94
N THR A 57 -24.62 -8.79 -5.60
CA THR A 57 -25.25 -9.73 -6.55
C THR A 57 -25.85 -9.06 -7.78
N ARG A 58 -25.67 -7.73 -7.94
CA ARG A 58 -26.37 -6.94 -8.95
C ARG A 58 -25.43 -6.52 -10.08
N VAL A 59 -24.46 -5.66 -9.78
CA VAL A 59 -23.55 -5.08 -10.78
C VAL A 59 -22.51 -6.10 -11.23
N GLY A 60 -22.56 -6.57 -12.47
CA GLY A 60 -21.69 -7.64 -12.98
C GLY A 60 -22.23 -9.06 -12.76
N GLY A 61 -23.56 -9.21 -12.78
CA GLY A 61 -24.24 -10.51 -12.69
C GLY A 61 -24.37 -11.03 -11.26
N ALA A 62 -24.74 -12.31 -11.13
CA ALA A 62 -25.09 -12.95 -9.85
C ALA A 62 -23.99 -12.86 -8.76
N PHE A 63 -22.75 -12.65 -9.16
CA PHE A 63 -21.60 -12.55 -8.26
C PHE A 63 -21.15 -11.13 -7.94
N GLY A 64 -21.64 -10.11 -8.64
CA GLY A 64 -21.37 -8.72 -8.29
C GLY A 64 -19.95 -8.23 -8.59
N TRP A 65 -19.22 -8.86 -9.51
CA TRP A 65 -17.78 -8.59 -9.76
C TRP A 65 -17.48 -7.17 -10.24
N LEU A 66 -18.44 -6.52 -10.92
CA LEU A 66 -18.25 -5.16 -11.45
C LEU A 66 -18.56 -4.07 -10.42
N GLN A 67 -18.96 -4.44 -9.19
CA GLN A 67 -19.32 -3.47 -8.16
C GLN A 67 -18.16 -2.54 -7.78
N THR A 68 -16.96 -3.08 -7.56
CA THR A 68 -15.79 -2.28 -7.15
C THR A 68 -15.28 -1.39 -8.27
N LEU A 69 -15.42 -1.82 -9.53
CA LEU A 69 -15.17 -0.98 -10.70
C LEU A 69 -16.15 0.20 -10.76
N ALA A 70 -17.45 -0.05 -10.55
CA ALA A 70 -18.45 1.01 -10.51
C ALA A 70 -18.20 2.01 -9.37
N ASP A 71 -17.78 1.54 -8.20
CA ASP A 71 -17.39 2.39 -7.08
C ASP A 71 -16.17 3.25 -7.43
N GLY A 72 -15.18 2.70 -8.15
CA GLY A 72 -14.01 3.45 -8.64
C GLY A 72 -14.40 4.57 -9.61
N ILE A 73 -15.23 4.28 -10.61
CA ILE A 73 -15.74 5.29 -11.57
C ILE A 73 -16.48 6.40 -10.83
N LYS A 74 -17.32 6.03 -9.85
CA LYS A 74 -18.04 7.00 -9.00
C LYS A 74 -17.08 7.91 -8.25
N LEU A 75 -15.99 7.38 -7.69
CA LEU A 75 -15.02 8.17 -6.94
C LEU A 75 -14.23 9.14 -7.83
N ILE A 76 -13.89 8.75 -9.06
CA ILE A 76 -13.21 9.63 -10.02
C ILE A 76 -14.14 10.76 -10.48
N ALA A 77 -15.42 10.45 -10.70
CA ALA A 77 -16.42 11.47 -11.05
C ALA A 77 -16.85 12.33 -9.85
N LYS A 78 -16.43 11.99 -8.63
CA LYS A 78 -16.81 12.71 -7.43
C LYS A 78 -15.95 13.97 -7.29
N GLU A 79 -16.61 15.06 -6.90
CA GLU A 79 -15.93 16.32 -6.59
C GLU A 79 -14.92 16.15 -5.47
N ASP A 80 -13.67 16.58 -5.73
CA ASP A 80 -12.60 16.65 -4.73
C ASP A 80 -12.72 17.96 -3.94
N ILE A 81 -13.23 17.85 -2.72
CA ILE A 81 -13.47 19.00 -1.83
C ILE A 81 -12.39 19.07 -0.76
N THR A 82 -11.85 20.27 -0.54
CA THR A 82 -11.01 20.58 0.62
C THR A 82 -11.79 21.51 1.56
N PRO A 83 -11.97 21.16 2.85
CA PRO A 83 -12.71 22.01 3.79
C PRO A 83 -12.12 23.42 3.88
N GLY A 84 -12.98 24.42 4.12
CA GLY A 84 -12.54 25.83 4.17
C GLY A 84 -11.57 26.14 5.32
N GLU A 85 -11.74 25.48 6.47
CA GLU A 85 -10.89 25.62 7.66
C GLU A 85 -9.67 24.69 7.65
N ALA A 86 -9.53 23.83 6.64
CA ALA A 86 -8.43 22.89 6.54
C ALA A 86 -7.14 23.55 6.01
N ASP A 87 -5.99 23.08 6.50
CA ASP A 87 -4.71 23.37 5.87
C ASP A 87 -4.64 22.62 4.54
N ARG A 88 -4.70 23.36 3.43
CA ARG A 88 -4.76 22.78 2.08
C ARG A 88 -3.52 21.95 1.74
N PHE A 89 -2.35 22.30 2.26
CA PHE A 89 -1.12 21.59 1.93
C PHE A 89 -1.06 20.27 2.70
N LEU A 90 -1.25 20.32 4.02
CA LEU A 90 -1.20 19.13 4.87
C LEU A 90 -2.33 18.15 4.54
N PHE A 91 -3.54 18.64 4.31
CA PHE A 91 -4.69 17.80 3.97
C PHE A 91 -4.51 17.08 2.62
N LYS A 92 -3.93 17.75 1.63
CA LYS A 92 -3.70 17.15 0.31
C LYS A 92 -2.51 16.22 0.29
N ILE A 93 -1.44 16.50 1.03
CA ILE A 93 -0.24 15.65 1.02
C ILE A 93 -0.43 14.34 1.80
N ALA A 94 -1.28 14.36 2.82
CA ALA A 94 -1.46 13.24 3.74
C ALA A 94 -1.79 11.89 3.07
N PRO A 95 -2.76 11.79 2.13
CA PRO A 95 -3.04 10.54 1.42
C PRO A 95 -1.83 10.01 0.63
N TYR A 96 -1.02 10.91 0.05
CA TYR A 96 0.17 10.50 -0.70
C TYR A 96 1.27 9.96 0.22
N VAL A 97 1.43 10.51 1.43
CA VAL A 97 2.39 10.00 2.42
C VAL A 97 2.01 8.57 2.84
N SER A 98 0.75 8.33 3.21
CA SER A 98 0.31 6.97 3.59
C SER A 98 0.41 5.97 2.42
N PHE A 99 0.05 6.39 1.21
CA PHE A 99 0.15 5.53 0.03
C PHE A 99 1.61 5.21 -0.32
N THR A 100 2.51 6.19 -0.30
CA THR A 100 3.92 5.99 -0.64
C THR A 100 4.63 5.10 0.39
N ALA A 101 4.33 5.25 1.68
CA ALA A 101 4.82 4.36 2.72
C ALA A 101 4.37 2.91 2.49
N SER A 102 3.06 2.67 2.37
CA SER A 102 2.53 1.32 2.13
C SER A 102 3.03 0.70 0.81
N TYR A 103 3.15 1.50 -0.26
CA TYR A 103 3.68 1.06 -1.54
C TYR A 103 5.17 0.70 -1.47
N ALA A 104 5.98 1.48 -0.76
CA ALA A 104 7.42 1.25 -0.66
C ALA A 104 7.76 -0.10 0.00
N ALA A 105 6.92 -0.61 0.91
CA ALA A 105 7.10 -1.93 1.50
C ALA A 105 7.11 -3.07 0.46
N TYR A 106 6.33 -2.95 -0.62
CA TYR A 106 6.29 -3.95 -1.70
C TYR A 106 7.59 -4.03 -2.52
N LEU A 107 8.48 -3.03 -2.43
CA LEU A 107 9.74 -3.05 -3.17
C LEU A 107 10.69 -4.16 -2.70
N ALA A 108 10.63 -4.51 -1.42
CA ALA A 108 11.49 -5.53 -0.81
C ALA A 108 10.82 -6.91 -0.71
N LEU A 109 9.54 -7.01 -1.07
CA LEU A 109 8.77 -8.26 -0.94
C LEU A 109 9.06 -9.20 -2.13
N PRO A 110 9.47 -10.46 -1.88
CA PRO A 110 9.63 -11.46 -2.94
C PRO A 110 8.26 -12.00 -3.38
N PHE A 111 8.00 -12.00 -4.68
CA PHE A 111 6.78 -12.57 -5.28
C PHE A 111 6.99 -13.98 -5.82
N ALA A 112 8.22 -14.31 -6.22
CA ALA A 112 8.66 -15.64 -6.62
C ALA A 112 10.18 -15.76 -6.42
N ASP A 113 10.73 -16.95 -6.63
CA ASP A 113 12.17 -17.17 -6.58
C ASP A 113 12.90 -16.26 -7.58
N GLY A 114 13.88 -15.50 -7.08
CA GLY A 114 14.58 -14.45 -7.85
C GLY A 114 13.72 -13.25 -8.29
N TRP A 115 12.42 -13.22 -7.96
CA TRP A 115 11.49 -12.18 -8.42
C TRP A 115 11.11 -11.22 -7.28
N VAL A 116 11.93 -10.18 -7.15
CA VAL A 116 11.72 -9.06 -6.24
C VAL A 116 12.05 -7.75 -6.95
N ALA A 117 11.37 -6.66 -6.58
CA ALA A 117 11.57 -5.38 -7.24
C ALA A 117 12.98 -4.83 -6.98
N ASN A 118 13.41 -4.82 -5.71
CA ASN A 118 14.75 -4.47 -5.31
C ASN A 118 15.26 -5.44 -4.23
N GLN A 119 16.41 -6.09 -4.50
CA GLN A 119 17.06 -6.95 -3.53
C GLN A 119 17.84 -6.09 -2.54
N VAL A 120 17.36 -6.05 -1.30
CA VAL A 120 18.01 -5.33 -0.21
C VAL A 120 18.42 -6.35 0.86
N ASN A 121 19.69 -6.34 1.25
CA ASN A 121 20.21 -7.27 2.28
C ASN A 121 19.50 -7.08 3.64
N THR A 122 18.96 -5.89 3.87
CA THR A 122 18.23 -5.49 5.08
C THR A 122 16.72 -5.35 4.80
N ALA A 123 16.16 -6.23 3.97
CA ALA A 123 14.77 -6.18 3.52
C ALA A 123 13.76 -6.13 4.69
N VAL A 124 13.95 -6.99 5.70
CA VAL A 124 13.09 -7.05 6.89
C VAL A 124 13.05 -5.70 7.64
N PHE A 125 14.22 -5.11 7.92
CA PHE A 125 14.31 -3.81 8.58
C PHE A 125 13.69 -2.70 7.73
N PHE A 126 13.93 -2.72 6.42
CA PHE A 126 13.36 -1.74 5.49
C PHE A 126 11.84 -1.77 5.52
N VAL A 127 11.22 -2.96 5.48
CA VAL A 127 9.76 -3.09 5.56
C VAL A 127 9.23 -2.53 6.88
N LEU A 128 9.86 -2.86 8.02
CA LEU A 128 9.45 -2.32 9.33
C LEU A 128 9.57 -0.80 9.40
N ALA A 129 10.67 -0.25 8.93
CA ALA A 129 10.91 1.20 8.95
C ALA A 129 9.91 1.97 8.10
N VAL A 130 9.59 1.44 6.92
CA VAL A 130 8.67 2.09 5.97
C VAL A 130 7.22 1.97 6.41
N LEU A 131 6.80 0.83 6.96
CA LEU A 131 5.45 0.68 7.50
C LEU A 131 5.18 1.65 8.65
N GLY A 132 6.18 1.95 9.49
CA GLY A 132 6.04 2.96 10.54
C GLY A 132 5.90 4.40 10.06
N LEU A 133 6.19 4.70 8.78
CA LEU A 133 5.98 6.03 8.23
C LEU A 133 4.51 6.32 7.91
N GLU A 134 3.67 5.29 7.79
CA GLU A 134 2.25 5.45 7.46
C GLU A 134 1.50 6.30 8.50
N VAL A 135 1.85 6.15 9.78
CA VAL A 135 1.25 6.87 10.92
C VAL A 135 1.32 8.39 10.73
N PHE A 136 2.40 8.89 10.13
CA PHE A 136 2.54 10.32 9.84
C PHE A 136 1.47 10.80 8.87
N GLY A 137 1.10 10.00 7.86
CA GLY A 137 0.04 10.36 6.93
C GLY A 137 -1.33 10.48 7.62
N VAL A 138 -1.64 9.61 8.58
CA VAL A 138 -2.90 9.68 9.33
C VAL A 138 -2.93 10.91 10.25
N ILE A 139 -1.82 11.20 10.95
CA ILE A 139 -1.70 12.39 11.80
C ILE A 139 -1.83 13.67 10.96
N LEU A 140 -1.16 13.73 9.80
CA LEU A 140 -1.23 14.87 8.88
C LEU A 140 -2.65 15.08 8.35
N ALA A 141 -3.37 14.01 8.00
CA ALA A 141 -4.77 14.09 7.58
C ALA A 141 -5.66 14.60 8.72
N GLY A 142 -5.48 14.07 9.94
CA GLY A 142 -6.24 14.47 11.11
C GLY A 142 -6.03 15.94 11.48
N TYR A 143 -4.78 16.37 11.59
CA TYR A 143 -4.41 17.75 11.91
C TYR A 143 -4.77 18.72 10.79
N GLY A 144 -4.42 18.37 9.54
CA GLY A 144 -4.67 19.19 8.36
C GLY A 144 -6.15 19.41 8.05
N SER A 145 -7.05 18.57 8.56
CA SER A 145 -8.50 18.70 8.36
C SER A 145 -9.14 19.93 9.02
N GLY A 146 -8.47 20.58 9.97
CA GLY A 146 -9.03 21.72 10.73
C GLY A 146 -10.12 21.33 11.75
N SER A 147 -10.43 20.03 11.92
CA SER A 147 -11.47 19.54 12.83
C SER A 147 -10.88 18.85 14.06
N LYS A 148 -11.30 19.29 15.26
CA LYS A 148 -10.92 18.65 16.53
C LYS A 148 -11.37 17.19 16.61
N TRP A 149 -12.47 16.84 15.95
CA TRP A 149 -13.00 15.47 15.93
C TRP A 149 -12.09 14.53 15.13
N SER A 150 -11.69 14.97 13.93
CA SER A 150 -10.76 14.23 13.08
C SER A 150 -9.39 14.12 13.73
N LEU A 151 -8.91 15.19 14.37
CA LEU A 151 -7.65 15.17 15.12
C LEU A 151 -7.70 14.16 16.27
N PHE A 152 -8.78 14.12 17.06
CA PHE A 152 -8.92 13.15 18.13
C PHE A 152 -8.93 11.70 17.61
N GLY A 153 -9.60 11.45 16.48
CA GLY A 153 -9.56 10.16 15.79
C GLY A 153 -8.15 9.76 15.36
N ALA A 154 -7.42 10.68 14.72
CA ALA A 154 -6.04 10.44 14.29
C ALA A 154 -5.09 10.17 15.46
N MET A 155 -5.22 10.90 16.58
CA MET A 155 -4.39 10.65 17.77
C MET A 155 -4.64 9.27 18.39
N ARG A 156 -5.88 8.76 18.33
CA ARG A 156 -6.22 7.41 18.80
C ARG A 156 -5.62 6.33 17.92
N GLU A 157 -5.73 6.51 16.61
CA GLU A 157 -5.15 5.60 15.62
C GLU A 157 -3.63 5.56 15.76
N ALA A 158 -2.98 6.73 15.83
CA ALA A 158 -1.53 6.82 15.98
C ALA A 158 -1.05 6.15 17.27
N ALA A 159 -1.71 6.41 18.39
CA ALA A 159 -1.37 5.76 19.66
C ALA A 159 -1.52 4.24 19.58
N GLN A 160 -2.54 3.74 18.89
CA GLN A 160 -2.75 2.31 18.69
C GLN A 160 -1.64 1.71 17.82
N VAL A 161 -1.41 2.25 16.63
CA VAL A 161 -0.47 1.68 15.65
C VAL A 161 0.95 1.66 16.20
N VAL A 162 1.43 2.77 16.76
CA VAL A 162 2.77 2.86 17.38
C VAL A 162 2.91 1.85 18.54
N SER A 163 1.84 1.63 19.30
CA SER A 163 1.86 0.64 20.39
C SER A 163 1.97 -0.80 19.89
N TYR A 164 1.46 -1.10 18.69
CA TYR A 164 1.56 -2.43 18.08
C TYR A 164 2.83 -2.63 17.24
N GLU A 165 3.47 -1.57 16.78
CA GLU A 165 4.74 -1.64 16.07
C GLU A 165 5.87 -2.18 16.92
N VAL A 166 5.97 -1.75 18.19
CA VAL A 166 7.06 -2.20 19.08
C VAL A 166 7.00 -3.71 19.33
N PRO A 167 5.86 -4.31 19.73
CA PRO A 167 5.74 -5.76 19.83
C PRO A 167 5.98 -6.48 18.51
N LEU A 168 5.48 -5.94 17.39
CA LEU A 168 5.70 -6.54 16.06
C LEU A 168 7.20 -6.58 15.72
N GLY A 169 7.92 -5.48 15.97
CA GLY A 169 9.37 -5.42 15.81
C GLY A 169 10.10 -6.46 16.67
N MET A 170 9.66 -6.65 17.92
CA MET A 170 10.21 -7.70 18.80
C MET A 170 9.94 -9.12 18.26
N CYS A 171 8.74 -9.39 17.75
CA CYS A 171 8.39 -10.69 17.18
C CYS A 171 9.25 -11.03 15.95
N VAL A 172 9.60 -10.04 15.13
CA VAL A 172 10.41 -10.22 13.92
C VAL A 172 11.88 -10.59 14.23
N VAL A 173 12.40 -10.27 15.43
CA VAL A 173 13.76 -10.64 15.82
C VAL A 173 13.94 -12.15 15.84
N VAL A 174 12.95 -12.92 16.29
CA VAL A 174 13.02 -14.38 16.42
C VAL A 174 13.34 -15.08 15.08
N PRO A 175 12.57 -14.90 13.99
CA PRO A 175 12.88 -15.54 12.71
C PRO A 175 14.20 -15.04 12.11
N VAL A 176 14.58 -13.77 12.32
CA VAL A 176 15.87 -13.23 11.84
C VAL A 176 17.04 -13.93 12.52
N LEU A 177 16.97 -14.18 13.83
CA LEU A 177 18.00 -14.91 14.56
C LEU A 177 18.11 -16.37 14.11
N ILE A 178 16.98 -17.01 13.82
CA ILE A 178 16.96 -18.42 13.36
C ILE A 178 17.54 -18.54 11.94
N CYS A 179 17.16 -17.63 11.03
CA CYS A 179 17.63 -17.66 9.65
C CYS A 179 19.07 -17.12 9.49
N GLY A 180 19.53 -16.27 10.42
CA GLY A 180 20.84 -15.62 10.35
C GLY A 180 20.96 -14.57 9.25
N THR A 181 19.84 -14.14 8.66
CA THR A 181 19.78 -13.18 7.54
C THR A 181 18.53 -12.30 7.65
N MET A 182 18.61 -11.08 7.11
CA MET A 182 17.49 -10.14 6.97
C MET A 182 17.02 -10.00 5.51
N ASN A 183 17.61 -10.79 4.61
CA ASN A 183 17.17 -10.89 3.22
C ASN A 183 16.00 -11.87 3.12
N LEU A 184 14.98 -11.52 2.36
CA LEU A 184 13.75 -12.31 2.18
C LEU A 184 13.83 -13.30 1.00
N VAL A 185 14.89 -13.23 0.18
CA VAL A 185 15.03 -14.02 -1.06
C VAL A 185 15.92 -15.26 -0.88
N THR A 186 16.72 -15.30 0.19
CA THR A 186 17.72 -16.35 0.45
C THR A 186 17.12 -17.73 0.70
#